data_AF-A0AA37HW09-F1
#
_entry.id   AF-A0AA37HW09-F1
#
_cell.length_a   1.000
_cell.length_b   1.000
_cell.length_c   1.000
_cell.angle_alpha   90.00
_cell.angle_beta   90.00
_cell.angle_gamma   90.00
#
_symmetry.space_group_name_H-M   'P 1'
#
loop_
_entity.id
_entity.type
_entity.pdbx_description
1 polymer ?
#
loop_
_entity_poly.entity_id
_entity_poly.type
_entity_poly.pdbx_seq_one_letter_code
_entity_poly.pdbx_strand_id
1 'polypeptide(L)'
;MTDNMDNAEFTAGVWTEVECTEECYNQFVQEPIFDEDHAQFFLCREDGTRKPVRMSTVVFRQYGSEDWEDDIMYGCVEAQALGDGQEEPIPVKIYNLGTPADELVQVIKQDANGTLFTVNYDDGNIEVPAAQKTDEGFLITHEQVVIGDPIEITFNPTNGKAFTMHIEVPNIGLTIRDGEGKAVTGNLELSFEDVMTYTYSFKGNEHDDRFLISFNNDKKIYLYIQSDSHTLSIRNKKDKMAKVGETASEGKLALLLEGIPNAVIKHGNERWRIKVEG
;
A
#
# COMPACT_ATOMS: atom_id res chain seq x y z
N MET A 1 -27.41 59.09 -13.31
CA MET A 1 -28.09 57.80 -13.21
C MET A 1 -27.13 56.83 -13.89
N THR A 2 -26.12 56.21 -13.24
CA THR A 2 -26.17 55.13 -12.21
C THR A 2 -27.26 54.12 -12.56
N ASP A 3 -27.05 52.82 -12.80
CA ASP A 3 -26.04 51.80 -12.42
C ASP A 3 -25.98 50.71 -13.54
N ASN A 4 -24.86 49.99 -13.81
CA ASN A 4 -24.44 48.66 -13.28
C ASN A 4 -25.55 47.58 -13.33
N MET A 5 -25.38 46.29 -13.64
CA MET A 5 -24.30 45.27 -13.79
C MET A 5 -24.96 44.15 -14.65
N ASP A 6 -24.27 43.28 -15.40
CA ASP A 6 -23.60 42.08 -14.89
C ASP A 6 -22.62 41.59 -15.97
N ASN A 7 -21.33 41.83 -15.73
CA ASN A 7 -20.31 40.89 -16.21
C ASN A 7 -20.40 39.70 -15.26
N ALA A 8 -20.84 38.55 -15.76
CA ALA A 8 -20.59 37.28 -15.10
C ALA A 8 -19.07 37.04 -15.15
N GLU A 9 -18.35 37.61 -14.17
CA GLU A 9 -16.98 37.23 -13.87
C GLU A 9 -17.01 35.75 -13.50
N PHE A 10 -16.34 34.93 -14.31
CA PHE A 10 -15.96 33.58 -13.93
C PHE A 10 -15.23 33.68 -12.58
N THR A 11 -15.84 33.16 -11.52
CA THR A 11 -15.25 33.09 -10.20
C THR A 11 -14.03 32.18 -10.24
N ALA A 12 -12.90 32.73 -9.79
CA ALA A 12 -11.71 32.00 -9.38
C ALA A 12 -12.10 30.76 -8.55
N GLY A 13 -11.45 29.63 -8.79
CA GLY A 13 -11.85 28.32 -8.26
C GLY A 13 -12.05 28.30 -6.74
N VAL A 14 -13.22 27.80 -6.31
CA VAL A 14 -13.56 27.54 -4.91
C VAL A 14 -13.64 26.03 -4.74
N TRP A 15 -13.05 25.48 -3.68
CA TRP A 15 -13.06 24.03 -3.43
C TRP A 15 -13.16 23.70 -1.94
N THR A 16 -13.55 22.47 -1.66
CA THR A 16 -13.58 21.90 -0.32
C THR A 16 -12.30 21.12 -0.09
N GLU A 17 -11.70 21.30 1.08
CA GLU A 17 -10.65 20.42 1.59
C GLU A 17 -11.11 19.75 2.88
N VAL A 18 -10.52 18.60 3.17
CA VAL A 18 -10.61 17.93 4.47
C VAL A 18 -9.19 17.74 5.00
N GLU A 19 -9.00 18.06 6.27
CA GLU A 19 -7.78 17.76 7.01
C GLU A 19 -8.11 16.69 8.04
N CYS A 20 -7.35 15.60 8.02
CA CYS A 20 -7.53 14.48 8.92
C CYS A 20 -6.36 14.41 9.91
N THR A 21 -6.67 14.05 11.15
CA THR A 21 -5.67 13.73 12.19
C THR A 21 -5.17 12.29 12.04
N GLU A 22 -4.18 11.87 12.83
CA GLU A 22 -3.53 10.55 12.70
C GLU A 22 -4.52 9.39 12.92
N GLU A 23 -5.57 9.63 13.71
CA GLU A 23 -6.65 8.71 14.04
C GLU A 23 -7.49 8.29 12.82
N CYS A 24 -7.47 9.08 11.73
CA CYS A 24 -8.11 8.72 10.47
C CYS A 24 -7.28 7.73 9.63
N TYR A 25 -6.08 7.34 10.06
CA TYR A 25 -5.17 6.53 9.25
C TYR A 25 -4.99 5.13 9.83
N ASN A 26 -5.14 4.13 8.95
CA ASN A 26 -4.65 2.78 9.20
C ASN A 26 -3.25 2.64 8.62
N GLN A 27 -2.33 2.01 9.35
CA GLN A 27 -0.95 1.80 8.89
C GLN A 27 -0.82 0.99 7.57
N PHE A 28 -1.87 0.26 7.18
CA PHE A 28 -1.91 -0.55 5.98
C PHE A 28 -2.80 0.03 4.88
N VAL A 29 -3.57 1.09 5.12
CA VAL A 29 -4.54 1.62 4.14
C VAL A 29 -4.04 2.95 3.62
N GLN A 30 -4.06 3.14 2.30
CA GLN A 30 -3.50 4.32 1.67
C GLN A 30 -4.41 5.55 1.83
N GLU A 31 -5.73 5.35 1.74
CA GLU A 31 -6.70 6.41 1.91
C GLU A 31 -7.08 6.63 3.38
N PRO A 32 -7.29 7.89 3.81
CA PRO A 32 -7.80 8.16 5.15
C PRO A 32 -9.26 7.71 5.30
N ILE A 33 -9.58 7.18 6.47
CA ILE A 33 -10.94 6.85 6.89
C ILE A 33 -11.49 8.06 7.62
N PHE A 34 -12.58 8.61 7.09
CA PHE A 34 -13.21 9.77 7.67
C PHE A 34 -13.81 9.44 9.04
N ASP A 35 -13.55 10.31 10.01
CA ASP A 35 -14.10 10.30 11.35
C ASP A 35 -14.42 11.76 11.71
N GLU A 36 -15.66 12.03 12.11
CA GLU A 36 -16.14 13.39 12.39
C GLU A 36 -15.39 14.07 13.56
N ASP A 37 -14.96 13.31 14.56
CA ASP A 37 -14.23 13.85 15.71
C ASP A 37 -12.76 14.16 15.37
N HIS A 38 -12.27 13.61 14.26
CA HIS A 38 -10.86 13.59 13.87
C HIS A 38 -10.58 14.25 12.51
N ALA A 39 -11.59 14.86 11.89
CA ALA A 39 -11.48 15.56 10.61
C ALA A 39 -12.09 16.98 10.65
N GLN A 40 -11.49 17.90 9.89
CA GLN A 40 -11.95 19.28 9.75
C GLN A 40 -12.07 19.67 8.27
N PHE A 41 -13.25 20.14 7.87
CA PHE A 41 -13.48 20.68 6.53
C PHE A 41 -13.07 22.14 6.40
N PHE A 42 -12.63 22.52 5.20
CA PHE A 42 -12.27 23.88 4.85
C PHE A 42 -12.92 24.30 3.52
N LEU A 43 -13.34 25.56 3.45
CA LEU A 43 -13.68 26.23 2.21
C LEU A 43 -12.45 27.02 1.73
N CYS A 44 -11.94 26.63 0.57
CA CYS A 44 -10.72 27.15 -0.03
C CYS A 44 -10.99 27.96 -1.29
N ARG A 45 -10.13 28.93 -1.57
CA ARG A 45 -10.20 29.80 -2.77
C ARG A 45 -8.82 30.00 -3.37
N GLU A 46 -8.77 30.30 -4.67
CA GLU A 46 -7.51 30.52 -5.40
C GLU A 46 -6.66 31.68 -4.85
N ASP A 47 -7.27 32.63 -4.14
CA ASP A 47 -6.56 33.73 -3.48
C ASP A 47 -5.73 33.29 -2.25
N GLY A 48 -5.75 31.99 -1.94
CA GLY A 48 -5.06 31.39 -0.79
C GLY A 48 -5.91 31.37 0.48
N THR A 49 -7.16 31.83 0.44
CA THR A 49 -8.08 31.68 1.57
C THR A 49 -8.32 30.21 1.85
N ARG A 50 -8.15 29.81 3.11
CA ARG A 50 -8.48 28.48 3.63
C ARG A 50 -9.20 28.65 4.96
N LYS A 51 -10.54 28.52 4.96
CA LYS A 51 -11.39 28.83 6.11
C LYS A 51 -12.01 27.55 6.66
N PRO A 52 -11.83 27.21 7.95
CA PRO A 52 -12.51 26.06 8.54
C PRO A 52 -14.02 26.30 8.57
N VAL A 53 -14.78 25.25 8.28
CA VAL A 53 -16.26 25.29 8.27
C VAL A 53 -16.82 24.34 9.34
N ARG A 54 -18.06 24.58 9.75
CA ARG A 54 -18.75 23.67 10.69
C ARG A 54 -19.31 22.48 9.91
N MET A 55 -19.43 21.33 10.56
CA MET A 55 -20.03 20.15 9.92
C MET A 55 -21.44 20.43 9.39
N SER A 56 -22.24 21.21 10.13
CA SER A 56 -23.58 21.66 9.73
C SER A 56 -23.62 22.56 8.48
N THR A 57 -22.47 22.89 7.89
CA THR A 57 -22.33 23.67 6.66
C THR A 57 -21.64 22.87 5.56
N VAL A 58 -21.64 21.54 5.70
CA VAL A 58 -21.14 20.58 4.72
C VAL A 58 -22.32 19.72 4.30
N VAL A 59 -22.45 19.49 3.00
CA VAL A 59 -23.42 18.55 2.42
C VAL A 59 -22.67 17.39 1.79
N PHE A 60 -23.33 16.24 1.73
CA PHE A 60 -22.74 14.97 1.33
C PHE A 60 -23.54 14.34 0.21
N ARG A 61 -22.86 13.56 -0.64
CA ARG A 61 -23.52 12.67 -1.57
C ARG A 61 -22.70 11.41 -1.77
N GLN A 62 -23.36 10.32 -2.15
CA GLN A 62 -22.63 9.14 -2.62
C GLN A 62 -21.81 9.51 -3.87
N TYR A 63 -20.60 8.95 -3.98
CA TYR A 63 -19.73 9.21 -5.12
C TYR A 63 -20.44 8.87 -6.45
N GLY A 64 -20.52 9.87 -7.34
CA GLY A 64 -21.23 9.76 -8.61
C GLY A 64 -22.76 9.72 -8.51
N SER A 65 -23.34 10.21 -7.40
CA SER A 65 -24.76 10.58 -7.29
C SER A 65 -24.94 12.07 -7.62
N GLU A 66 -26.18 12.47 -7.94
CA GLU A 66 -26.56 13.89 -8.09
C GLU A 66 -27.28 14.42 -6.83
N ASP A 67 -27.77 13.53 -5.98
CA ASP A 67 -28.56 13.87 -4.79
C ASP A 67 -27.65 14.20 -3.59
N TRP A 68 -27.81 15.42 -3.06
CA TRP A 68 -27.13 15.90 -1.87
C TRP A 68 -27.99 15.72 -0.61
N GLU A 69 -27.35 15.33 0.49
CA GLU A 69 -27.92 15.09 1.80
C GLU A 69 -27.17 15.91 2.86
N ASP A 70 -27.85 16.29 3.93
CA ASP A 70 -27.23 17.00 5.07
C ASP A 70 -26.46 16.03 5.99
N ASP A 71 -26.87 14.76 6.05
CA ASP A 71 -26.26 13.74 6.89
C ASP A 71 -25.27 12.89 6.09
N ILE A 72 -24.13 12.56 6.72
CA ILE A 72 -23.12 11.70 6.09
C ILE A 72 -23.62 10.26 6.00
N MET A 73 -23.41 9.63 4.84
CA MET A 73 -23.70 8.23 4.57
C MET A 73 -22.44 7.36 4.65
N TYR A 74 -22.61 6.04 4.80
CA TYR A 74 -21.49 5.10 4.69
C TYR A 74 -21.05 4.91 3.23
N GLY A 75 -19.76 4.60 3.07
CA GLY A 75 -19.09 4.30 1.81
C GLY A 75 -18.21 5.42 1.27
N CYS A 76 -18.02 5.41 -0.05
CA CYS A 76 -17.29 6.46 -0.77
C CYS A 76 -18.21 7.65 -1.04
N VAL A 77 -17.87 8.80 -0.44
CA VAL A 77 -18.72 10.00 -0.36
C VAL A 77 -17.97 11.19 -0.93
N GLU A 78 -18.72 12.10 -1.55
CA GLU A 78 -18.26 13.46 -1.86
C GLU A 78 -18.86 14.43 -0.85
N ALA A 79 -17.99 15.21 -0.20
CA ALA A 79 -18.36 16.24 0.76
C ALA A 79 -18.09 17.63 0.16
N GLN A 80 -19.05 18.54 0.32
CA GLN A 80 -18.96 19.90 -0.19
C GLN A 80 -19.28 20.89 0.93
N ALA A 81 -18.32 21.77 1.25
CA ALA A 81 -18.61 22.92 2.09
C ALA A 81 -19.53 23.87 1.32
N LEU A 82 -20.54 24.42 2.00
CA LEU A 82 -21.43 25.42 1.40
C LEU A 82 -20.64 26.72 1.16
N GLY A 83 -20.63 27.18 -0.09
CA GLY A 83 -20.00 28.43 -0.51
C GLY A 83 -20.81 29.67 -0.09
N ASP A 84 -20.22 30.84 -0.31
CA ASP A 84 -20.90 32.11 -0.06
C ASP A 84 -21.68 32.55 -1.32
N GLY A 85 -22.97 32.87 -1.19
CA GLY A 85 -23.77 33.46 -2.27
C GLY A 85 -24.14 32.50 -3.41
N GLN A 86 -23.41 32.57 -4.53
CA GLN A 86 -23.60 31.71 -5.73
C GLN A 86 -22.36 30.85 -6.01
N GLU A 87 -21.42 30.78 -5.07
CA GLU A 87 -20.26 29.89 -5.18
C GLU A 87 -20.72 28.42 -5.11
N GLU A 88 -20.22 27.60 -6.03
CA GLU A 88 -20.36 26.13 -6.01
C GLU A 88 -18.97 25.51 -5.82
N PRO A 89 -18.57 25.19 -4.58
CA PRO A 89 -17.24 24.67 -4.31
C PRO A 89 -17.03 23.28 -4.91
N ILE A 90 -15.85 22.98 -5.46
CA ILE A 90 -15.51 21.60 -5.88
C ILE A 90 -15.52 20.69 -4.63
N PRO A 91 -16.22 19.55 -4.64
CA PRO A 91 -16.28 18.66 -3.49
C PRO A 91 -14.98 17.87 -3.30
N VAL A 92 -14.77 17.36 -2.09
CA VAL A 92 -13.68 16.44 -1.74
C VAL A 92 -14.21 15.02 -1.57
N LYS A 93 -13.44 14.02 -2.03
CA LYS A 93 -13.75 12.61 -1.79
C LYS A 93 -13.30 12.20 -0.39
N ILE A 94 -14.16 11.49 0.33
CA ILE A 94 -13.90 10.89 1.65
C ILE A 94 -14.45 9.46 1.71
N TYR A 95 -13.97 8.68 2.70
CA TYR A 95 -14.42 7.31 2.94
C TYR A 95 -14.96 7.19 4.37
N ASN A 96 -16.28 7.12 4.52
CA ASN A 96 -16.92 6.92 5.82
C ASN A 96 -17.35 5.47 5.97
N LEU A 97 -16.59 4.66 6.70
CA LEU A 97 -16.87 3.21 6.79
C LEU A 97 -17.67 2.82 8.03
N GLY A 98 -17.88 3.74 8.98
CA GLY A 98 -18.46 3.44 10.29
C GLY A 98 -17.56 2.57 11.19
N THR A 99 -16.34 2.27 10.75
CA THR A 99 -15.33 1.52 11.49
C THR A 99 -14.12 2.42 11.75
N PRO A 100 -13.59 2.48 12.99
CA PRO A 100 -12.36 3.20 13.29
C PRO A 100 -11.20 2.79 12.37
N ALA A 101 -10.34 3.74 12.00
CA ALA A 101 -9.29 3.47 11.04
C ALA A 101 -8.32 2.37 11.50
N ASP A 102 -7.92 2.38 12.77
CA ASP A 102 -7.01 1.39 13.37
C ASP A 102 -7.61 -0.03 13.46
N GLU A 103 -8.94 -0.13 13.44
CA GLU A 103 -9.67 -1.40 13.43
C GLU A 103 -9.97 -1.91 12.03
N LEU A 104 -9.93 -1.06 11.00
CA LEU A 104 -10.32 -1.43 9.64
C LEU A 104 -9.53 -2.61 9.08
N VAL A 105 -8.18 -2.57 9.15
CA VAL A 105 -7.31 -3.65 8.70
C VAL A 105 -6.37 -4.07 9.82
N GLN A 106 -6.37 -5.36 10.13
CA GLN A 106 -5.53 -5.93 11.18
C GLN A 106 -4.79 -7.16 10.66
N VAL A 107 -3.46 -7.17 10.79
CA VAL A 107 -2.65 -8.34 10.51
C VAL A 107 -2.78 -9.32 11.68
N ILE A 108 -3.34 -10.50 11.41
CA ILE A 108 -3.46 -11.59 12.39
C ILE A 108 -2.13 -12.32 12.53
N LYS A 109 -1.54 -12.68 11.38
CA LYS A 109 -0.33 -13.48 11.32
C LYS A 109 0.44 -13.15 10.06
N GLN A 110 1.75 -13.15 10.19
CA GLN A 110 2.66 -12.97 9.08
C GLN A 110 3.82 -13.94 9.19
N ASP A 111 4.08 -14.68 8.12
CA ASP A 111 5.19 -15.61 8.05
C ASP A 111 5.79 -15.72 6.64
N ALA A 112 6.74 -16.63 6.46
CA ALA A 112 7.44 -16.83 5.20
C ALA A 112 6.53 -17.26 4.03
N ASN A 113 5.28 -17.65 4.26
CA ASN A 113 4.34 -18.03 3.19
C ASN A 113 3.40 -16.88 2.81
N GLY A 114 3.25 -15.85 3.65
CA GLY A 114 2.33 -14.75 3.39
C GLY A 114 1.84 -14.03 4.65
N THR A 115 0.85 -13.17 4.44
CA THR A 115 0.20 -12.39 5.48
C THR A 115 -1.28 -12.74 5.56
N LEU A 116 -1.73 -13.15 6.74
CA LEU A 116 -3.14 -13.31 7.09
C LEU A 116 -3.60 -12.04 7.80
N PHE A 117 -4.65 -11.41 7.27
CA PHE A 117 -5.22 -10.19 7.82
C PHE A 117 -6.76 -10.23 7.78
N THR A 118 -7.39 -9.45 8.64
CA THR A 118 -8.83 -9.17 8.61
C THR A 118 -9.08 -7.78 8.07
N VAL A 119 -10.27 -7.61 7.51
CA VAL A 119 -10.83 -6.31 7.18
C VAL A 119 -12.18 -6.22 7.90
N ASN A 120 -12.29 -5.32 8.87
CA ASN A 120 -13.50 -5.12 9.65
C ASN A 120 -14.40 -4.13 8.92
N TYR A 121 -15.56 -4.61 8.46
CA TYR A 121 -16.52 -3.80 7.73
C TYR A 121 -17.93 -4.33 7.97
N ASP A 122 -18.74 -3.53 8.66
CA ASP A 122 -20.06 -3.98 9.13
C ASP A 122 -21.18 -3.72 8.12
N ASP A 123 -21.00 -2.79 7.18
CA ASP A 123 -22.03 -2.43 6.20
C ASP A 123 -21.90 -3.22 4.89
N GLY A 124 -22.07 -4.54 4.92
CA GLY A 124 -22.17 -5.35 3.71
C GLY A 124 -21.06 -6.38 3.57
N ASN A 125 -20.44 -6.48 2.39
CA ASN A 125 -19.42 -7.49 2.12
C ASN A 125 -18.18 -6.90 1.45
N ILE A 126 -17.08 -7.62 1.56
CA ILE A 126 -15.78 -7.24 1.01
C ILE A 126 -15.22 -8.34 0.09
N GLU A 127 -14.51 -7.90 -0.94
CA GLU A 127 -13.77 -8.76 -1.85
C GLU A 127 -12.33 -8.27 -1.94
N VAL A 128 -11.38 -9.20 -1.84
CA VAL A 128 -9.96 -8.92 -2.01
C VAL A 128 -9.45 -9.85 -3.11
N PRO A 129 -9.46 -9.45 -4.39
CA PRO A 129 -9.19 -10.35 -5.51
C PRO A 129 -7.82 -11.02 -5.45
N ALA A 130 -6.82 -10.35 -4.86
CA ALA A 130 -5.47 -10.86 -4.72
C ALA A 130 -5.30 -11.84 -3.55
N ALA A 131 -6.28 -12.01 -2.67
CA ALA A 131 -6.18 -12.82 -1.47
C ALA A 131 -7.16 -13.99 -1.45
N GLN A 132 -6.73 -15.10 -0.84
CA GLN A 132 -7.61 -16.22 -0.55
C GLN A 132 -8.43 -15.93 0.71
N LYS A 133 -9.77 -15.94 0.59
CA LYS A 133 -10.66 -15.89 1.75
C LYS A 133 -10.57 -17.19 2.55
N THR A 134 -10.42 -17.07 3.87
CA THR A 134 -10.35 -18.14 4.86
C THR A 134 -11.37 -17.90 5.97
N ASP A 135 -11.50 -18.85 6.91
CA ASP A 135 -12.39 -18.70 8.07
C ASP A 135 -11.90 -17.63 9.05
N GLU A 136 -10.59 -17.32 9.05
CA GLU A 136 -9.96 -16.34 9.96
C GLU A 136 -9.78 -14.95 9.32
N GLY A 137 -9.89 -14.84 7.98
CA GLY A 137 -9.63 -13.60 7.25
C GLY A 137 -9.15 -13.84 5.82
N PHE A 138 -8.33 -12.93 5.30
CA PHE A 138 -7.74 -12.97 3.96
C PHE A 138 -6.27 -13.35 4.05
N LEU A 139 -5.91 -14.45 3.40
CA LEU A 139 -4.52 -14.88 3.26
C LEU A 139 -3.99 -14.38 1.92
N ILE A 140 -2.93 -13.58 1.97
CA ILE A 140 -2.18 -13.17 0.80
C ILE A 140 -0.81 -13.83 0.81
N THR A 141 -0.45 -14.52 -0.27
CA THR A 141 0.85 -15.19 -0.39
C THR A 141 1.83 -14.31 -1.17
N HIS A 142 3.12 -14.54 -0.95
CA HIS A 142 4.19 -13.83 -1.68
C HIS A 142 4.16 -14.07 -3.20
N GLU A 143 3.53 -15.16 -3.64
CA GLU A 143 3.31 -15.46 -5.06
C GLU A 143 2.20 -14.58 -5.67
N GLN A 144 1.24 -14.14 -4.86
CA GLN A 144 0.05 -13.43 -5.32
C GLN A 144 0.28 -11.93 -5.48
N VAL A 145 1.23 -11.34 -4.75
CA VAL A 145 1.38 -9.87 -4.66
C VAL A 145 2.82 -9.39 -4.82
N VAL A 146 2.94 -8.22 -5.43
CA VAL A 146 4.20 -7.49 -5.57
C VAL A 146 4.47 -6.70 -4.29
N ILE A 147 5.64 -6.88 -3.68
CA ILE A 147 6.02 -6.09 -2.48
C ILE A 147 6.03 -4.62 -2.88
N GLY A 148 5.25 -3.80 -2.15
CA GLY A 148 5.11 -2.36 -2.41
C GLY A 148 3.99 -1.99 -3.38
N ASP A 149 3.36 -2.97 -4.05
CA ASP A 149 2.16 -2.68 -4.84
C ASP A 149 0.93 -2.69 -3.92
N PRO A 150 0.04 -1.70 -4.05
CA PRO A 150 -1.22 -1.71 -3.33
C PRO A 150 -2.08 -2.90 -3.74
N ILE A 151 -2.73 -3.49 -2.75
CA ILE A 151 -3.75 -4.51 -2.91
C ILE A 151 -5.10 -3.81 -2.90
N GLU A 152 -5.90 -4.04 -3.94
CA GLU A 152 -7.27 -3.54 -4.01
C GLU A 152 -8.20 -4.33 -3.07
N ILE A 153 -8.92 -3.61 -2.22
CA ILE A 153 -10.10 -4.11 -1.51
C ILE A 153 -11.34 -3.46 -2.14
N THR A 154 -12.27 -4.29 -2.61
CA THR A 154 -13.58 -3.84 -3.05
C THR A 154 -14.60 -4.00 -1.92
N PHE A 155 -15.15 -2.87 -1.49
CA PHE A 155 -16.24 -2.80 -0.53
C PHE A 155 -17.57 -2.79 -1.29
N ASN A 156 -18.50 -3.65 -0.89
CA ASN A 156 -19.85 -3.78 -1.43
C ASN A 156 -20.85 -3.44 -0.31
N PRO A 157 -21.23 -2.16 -0.18
CA PRO A 157 -22.21 -1.72 0.82
C PRO A 157 -23.54 -2.45 0.72
N THR A 158 -24.24 -2.61 1.85
CA THR A 158 -25.64 -3.10 1.82
C THR A 158 -26.52 -2.15 1.02
N ASN A 159 -26.28 -0.84 1.18
CA ASN A 159 -26.96 0.23 0.45
C ASN A 159 -25.91 1.17 -0.15
N GLY A 160 -25.99 1.42 -1.45
CA GLY A 160 -25.06 2.32 -2.16
C GLY A 160 -24.25 1.61 -3.24
N LYS A 161 -23.23 2.29 -3.73
CA LYS A 161 -22.36 1.79 -4.80
C LYS A 161 -21.11 1.14 -4.21
N ALA A 162 -20.66 0.07 -4.85
CA ALA A 162 -19.36 -0.52 -4.55
C ALA A 162 -18.23 0.48 -4.81
N PHE A 163 -17.18 0.41 -4.00
CA PHE A 163 -16.00 1.25 -4.12
C PHE A 163 -14.75 0.47 -3.74
N THR A 164 -13.60 0.99 -4.16
CA THR A 164 -12.30 0.37 -3.94
C THR A 164 -11.43 1.26 -3.06
N MET A 165 -10.67 0.61 -2.18
CA MET A 165 -9.59 1.21 -1.39
C MET A 165 -8.33 0.36 -1.54
N HIS A 166 -7.18 0.93 -1.20
CA HIS A 166 -5.89 0.32 -1.43
C HIS A 166 -5.19 0.04 -0.12
N ILE A 167 -4.68 -1.18 0.04
CA ILE A 167 -3.88 -1.56 1.20
C ILE A 167 -2.46 -1.92 0.80
N GLU A 168 -1.49 -1.49 1.60
CA GLU A 168 -0.11 -1.93 1.53
C GLU A 168 0.16 -2.87 2.71
N VAL A 169 -0.26 -4.12 2.58
CA VAL A 169 0.05 -5.13 3.59
C VAL A 169 1.55 -5.39 3.53
N PRO A 170 2.27 -5.39 4.66
CA PRO A 170 3.66 -5.79 4.66
C PRO A 170 3.70 -7.22 4.09
N ASN A 171 4.44 -7.43 3.02
CA ASN A 171 4.91 -8.75 2.67
C ASN A 171 6.30 -8.89 3.27
N ILE A 172 6.49 -9.89 4.12
CA ILE A 172 7.75 -10.18 4.78
C ILE A 172 8.39 -11.41 4.17
N GLY A 173 9.66 -11.29 3.84
CA GLY A 173 10.49 -12.35 3.33
C GLY A 173 11.27 -11.90 2.11
N LEU A 174 11.85 -12.87 1.42
CA LEU A 174 12.59 -12.65 0.18
C LEU A 174 11.72 -13.00 -1.01
N THR A 175 11.55 -12.07 -1.94
CA THR A 175 10.95 -12.37 -3.24
C THR A 175 11.95 -12.16 -4.36
N ILE A 176 12.00 -13.11 -5.30
CA ILE A 176 12.74 -13.00 -6.57
C ILE A 176 11.74 -12.96 -7.71
N ARG A 177 11.90 -12.00 -8.62
CA ARG A 177 11.02 -11.81 -9.78
C ARG A 177 11.78 -11.96 -11.09
N ASP A 178 11.12 -12.53 -12.08
CA ASP A 178 11.61 -12.57 -13.45
C ASP A 178 11.53 -11.20 -14.15
N GLY A 179 11.94 -11.15 -15.42
CA GLY A 179 11.92 -9.92 -16.22
C GLY A 179 10.51 -9.36 -16.50
N GLU A 180 9.45 -10.15 -16.28
CA GLU A 180 8.05 -9.73 -16.41
C GLU A 180 7.45 -9.30 -15.07
N GLY A 181 8.21 -9.36 -13.97
CA GLY A 181 7.76 -8.99 -12.62
C GLY A 181 7.06 -10.12 -11.86
N LYS A 182 7.00 -11.33 -12.42
CA LYS A 182 6.37 -12.48 -11.78
C LYS A 182 7.30 -13.09 -10.74
N ALA A 183 6.76 -13.41 -9.56
CA ALA A 183 7.49 -14.11 -8.51
C ALA A 183 7.83 -15.55 -8.95
N VAL A 184 9.06 -16.00 -8.69
CA VAL A 184 9.57 -17.32 -9.06
C VAL A 184 10.23 -18.00 -7.86
N THR A 185 10.24 -19.34 -7.83
CA THR A 185 10.96 -20.17 -6.84
C THR A 185 11.51 -21.44 -7.50
N GLY A 186 12.34 -22.22 -6.78
CA GLY A 186 12.81 -23.52 -7.26
C GLY A 186 14.10 -23.47 -8.07
N ASN A 187 14.20 -24.27 -9.13
CA ASN A 187 15.40 -24.34 -9.96
C ASN A 187 15.28 -23.36 -11.14
N LEU A 188 16.25 -22.45 -11.27
CA LEU A 188 16.31 -21.41 -12.29
C LEU A 188 17.56 -21.62 -13.15
N GLU A 189 17.35 -21.92 -14.43
CA GLU A 189 18.40 -21.94 -15.45
C GLU A 189 18.24 -20.67 -16.28
N LEU A 190 19.15 -19.72 -16.12
CA LEU A 190 19.04 -18.36 -16.65
C LEU A 190 20.19 -18.09 -17.61
N SER A 191 19.94 -17.38 -18.70
CA SER A 191 21.04 -16.77 -19.46
C SER A 191 21.59 -15.54 -18.73
N PHE A 192 22.73 -15.04 -19.19
CA PHE A 192 23.26 -13.75 -18.71
C PHE A 192 22.31 -12.58 -18.99
N GLU A 193 21.55 -12.63 -20.08
CA GLU A 193 20.56 -11.58 -20.38
C GLU A 193 19.36 -11.65 -19.41
N ASP A 194 18.87 -12.87 -19.14
CA ASP A 194 17.75 -13.08 -18.24
C ASP A 194 18.07 -12.56 -16.84
N VAL A 195 19.21 -12.95 -16.26
CA VAL A 195 19.54 -12.59 -14.87
C VAL A 195 19.65 -11.08 -14.63
N MET A 196 19.90 -10.29 -15.68
CA MET A 196 19.95 -8.82 -15.62
C MET A 196 18.56 -8.18 -15.60
N THR A 197 17.53 -8.88 -16.06
CA THR A 197 16.14 -8.42 -15.97
C THR A 197 15.53 -8.71 -14.60
N TYR A 198 15.94 -9.82 -13.96
CA TYR A 198 15.41 -10.28 -12.68
C TYR A 198 15.69 -9.31 -11.53
N THR A 199 14.77 -9.27 -10.57
CA THR A 199 14.87 -8.43 -9.37
C THR A 199 14.71 -9.24 -8.09
N TYR A 200 15.15 -8.68 -6.97
CA TYR A 200 14.88 -9.17 -5.62
C TYR A 200 14.35 -8.04 -4.74
N SER A 201 13.59 -8.43 -3.71
CA SER A 201 13.16 -7.55 -2.61
C SER A 201 13.12 -8.36 -1.32
N PHE A 202 13.58 -7.77 -0.22
CA PHE A 202 13.56 -8.37 1.11
C PHE A 202 12.99 -7.39 2.13
N LYS A 203 12.01 -7.85 2.90
CA LYS A 203 11.48 -7.12 4.06
C LYS A 203 11.40 -8.10 5.23
N GLY A 204 12.08 -7.81 6.32
CA GLY A 204 12.10 -8.62 7.52
C GLY A 204 11.20 -8.08 8.63
N ASN A 205 11.13 -8.82 9.74
CA ASN A 205 10.58 -8.38 11.03
C ASN A 205 11.47 -8.86 12.20
N GLU A 206 10.95 -8.71 13.41
CA GLU A 206 11.58 -9.15 14.66
C GLU A 206 11.85 -10.67 14.74
N HIS A 207 11.21 -11.47 13.90
CA HIS A 207 11.31 -12.94 13.90
C HIS A 207 12.07 -13.50 12.69
N ASP A 208 12.17 -12.72 11.62
CA ASP A 208 12.79 -13.09 10.35
C ASP A 208 13.39 -11.86 9.68
N ASP A 209 14.67 -11.62 9.94
CA ASP A 209 15.43 -10.45 9.49
C ASP A 209 16.54 -10.83 8.49
N ARG A 210 16.56 -12.07 7.97
CA ARG A 210 17.71 -12.58 7.21
C ARG A 210 17.41 -13.68 6.21
N PHE A 211 18.23 -13.74 5.17
CA PHE A 211 18.30 -14.87 4.24
C PHE A 211 19.74 -15.25 3.92
N LEU A 212 19.94 -16.45 3.37
CA LEU A 212 21.26 -17.03 3.12
C LEU A 212 21.50 -17.25 1.62
N ILE A 213 22.70 -16.94 1.16
CA ILE A 213 23.18 -17.31 -0.18
C ILE A 213 24.41 -18.21 -0.05
N SER A 214 24.34 -19.38 -0.68
CA SER A 214 25.45 -20.32 -0.84
C SER A 214 25.93 -20.31 -2.29
N PHE A 215 27.22 -20.07 -2.51
CA PHE A 215 27.82 -20.07 -3.84
C PHE A 215 28.72 -21.28 -4.09
N ASN A 216 28.75 -21.74 -5.34
CA ASN A 216 29.66 -22.78 -5.83
C ASN A 216 29.72 -24.02 -4.91
N ASN A 217 28.57 -24.61 -4.62
CA ASN A 217 28.43 -25.76 -3.70
C ASN A 217 29.01 -25.47 -2.31
N ASP A 218 28.47 -24.43 -1.67
CA ASP A 218 28.84 -24.01 -0.31
C ASP A 218 30.32 -23.58 -0.14
N LYS A 219 31.06 -23.29 -1.22
CA LYS A 219 32.43 -22.74 -1.12
C LYS A 219 32.42 -21.37 -0.46
N LYS A 220 31.44 -20.52 -0.78
CA LYS A 220 31.18 -19.23 -0.16
C LYS A 220 29.76 -19.28 0.42
N ILE A 221 29.57 -18.82 1.66
CA ILE A 221 28.24 -18.80 2.30
C ILE A 221 28.08 -17.47 3.01
N TYR A 222 27.10 -16.69 2.56
CA TYR A 222 26.80 -15.37 3.06
C TYR A 222 25.41 -15.32 3.67
N LEU A 223 25.29 -14.57 4.77
CA LEU A 223 24.04 -14.25 5.41
C LEU A 223 23.77 -12.77 5.20
N TYR A 224 22.63 -12.46 4.63
CA TYR A 224 22.14 -11.11 4.41
C TYR A 224 21.18 -10.82 5.55
N ILE A 225 21.50 -9.83 6.38
CA ILE A 225 20.73 -9.48 7.59
C ILE A 225 20.29 -8.03 7.45
N GLN A 226 18.99 -7.79 7.54
CA GLN A 226 18.44 -6.45 7.49
C GLN A 226 18.94 -5.60 8.66
N SER A 227 19.52 -4.45 8.33
CA SER A 227 20.01 -3.48 9.32
C SER A 227 19.02 -2.34 9.55
N ASP A 228 18.26 -1.98 8.53
CA ASP A 228 17.17 -0.98 8.54
C ASP A 228 16.17 -1.29 7.40
N SER A 229 15.14 -0.47 7.21
CA SER A 229 14.09 -0.68 6.19
C SER A 229 14.62 -0.81 4.75
N HIS A 230 15.83 -0.32 4.45
CA HIS A 230 16.35 -0.24 3.08
C HIS A 230 17.69 -0.95 2.86
N THR A 231 18.30 -1.51 3.90
CA THR A 231 19.69 -1.99 3.84
C THR A 231 19.87 -3.40 4.43
N LEU A 232 20.67 -4.21 3.75
CA LEU A 232 21.11 -5.55 4.16
C LEU A 232 22.62 -5.55 4.44
N SER A 233 23.02 -5.99 5.63
CA SER A 233 24.41 -6.30 5.94
C SER A 233 24.79 -7.71 5.47
N ILE A 234 25.93 -7.83 4.78
CA ILE A 234 26.43 -9.10 4.25
C ILE A 234 27.48 -9.66 5.19
N ARG A 235 27.21 -10.84 5.76
CA ARG A 235 28.07 -11.52 6.74
C ARG A 235 28.62 -12.82 6.19
N ASN A 236 29.93 -13.03 6.31
CA ASN A 236 30.57 -14.26 5.90
C ASN A 236 30.42 -15.35 6.97
N LYS A 237 29.59 -16.37 6.68
CA LYS A 237 29.31 -17.46 7.62
C LYS A 237 30.52 -18.34 7.91
N LYS A 238 31.47 -18.42 6.97
CA LYS A 238 32.72 -19.19 7.14
C LYS A 238 33.79 -18.43 7.90
N ASP A 239 33.71 -17.11 7.94
CA ASP A 239 34.65 -16.24 8.63
C ASP A 239 34.00 -15.58 9.85
N LYS A 240 33.46 -16.40 10.74
CA LYS A 240 32.89 -15.98 12.04
C LYS A 240 31.91 -14.80 11.95
N MET A 241 31.10 -14.73 10.88
CA MET A 241 30.15 -13.64 10.64
C MET A 241 30.79 -12.25 10.45
N ALA A 242 32.03 -12.20 9.93
CA ALA A 242 32.67 -10.95 9.53
C ALA A 242 31.79 -10.18 8.54
N LYS A 243 31.62 -8.87 8.75
CA LYS A 243 30.93 -7.99 7.79
C LYS A 243 31.82 -7.85 6.56
N VAL A 244 31.31 -8.25 5.40
CA VAL A 244 32.05 -8.20 4.14
C VAL A 244 31.45 -7.22 3.14
N GLY A 245 30.27 -6.68 3.43
CA GLY A 245 29.63 -5.68 2.59
C GLY A 245 28.24 -5.29 3.08
N GLU A 246 27.58 -4.47 2.27
CA GLU A 246 26.19 -4.05 2.40
C GLU A 246 25.57 -3.97 1.00
N THR A 247 24.25 -4.12 0.93
CA THR A 247 23.45 -3.94 -0.28
C THR A 247 22.08 -3.37 0.11
N ALA A 248 21.36 -2.79 -0.85
CA ALA A 248 19.96 -2.42 -0.64
C ALA A 248 19.09 -3.65 -0.35
N SER A 249 17.95 -3.45 0.31
CA SER A 249 16.95 -4.51 0.55
C SER A 249 16.20 -4.91 -0.73
N GLU A 250 16.31 -4.12 -1.79
CA GLU A 250 15.76 -4.37 -3.12
C GLU A 250 16.78 -4.08 -4.22
N GLY A 251 16.64 -4.73 -5.37
CA GLY A 251 17.48 -4.45 -6.53
C GLY A 251 17.52 -5.56 -7.56
N LYS A 252 18.55 -5.56 -8.41
CA LYS A 252 18.74 -6.59 -9.45
C LYS A 252 19.26 -7.89 -8.86
N LEU A 253 18.73 -9.04 -9.31
CA LEU A 253 19.19 -10.35 -8.86
C LEU A 253 20.69 -10.55 -9.13
N ALA A 254 21.20 -10.02 -10.24
CA ALA A 254 22.62 -10.04 -10.58
C ALA A 254 23.53 -9.45 -9.47
N LEU A 255 23.04 -8.48 -8.68
CA LEU A 255 23.80 -7.92 -7.54
C LEU A 255 23.97 -8.95 -6.42
N LEU A 256 22.91 -9.71 -6.10
CA LEU A 256 22.98 -10.79 -5.12
C LEU A 256 23.91 -11.92 -5.58
N LEU A 257 24.03 -12.15 -6.88
CA LEU A 257 24.85 -13.25 -7.41
C LEU A 257 26.35 -12.94 -7.45
N GLU A 258 26.76 -11.68 -7.35
CA GLU A 258 28.17 -11.25 -7.41
C GLU A 258 28.92 -11.78 -8.67
N GLY A 259 28.21 -11.97 -9.78
CA GLY A 259 28.75 -12.57 -11.01
C GLY A 259 29.09 -14.06 -10.90
N ILE A 260 28.68 -14.74 -9.83
CA ILE A 260 28.91 -16.17 -9.62
C ILE A 260 27.78 -16.97 -10.28
N PRO A 261 28.08 -17.88 -11.22
CA PRO A 261 27.05 -18.52 -12.03
C PRO A 261 26.27 -19.62 -11.29
N ASN A 262 26.71 -20.05 -10.10
CA ASN A 262 26.04 -21.10 -9.34
C ASN A 262 25.77 -20.63 -7.91
N ALA A 263 24.50 -20.41 -7.59
CA ALA A 263 24.05 -19.97 -6.28
C ALA A 263 22.84 -20.75 -5.80
N VAL A 264 22.73 -20.90 -4.48
CA VAL A 264 21.53 -21.38 -3.79
C VAL A 264 21.13 -20.34 -2.76
N ILE A 265 20.01 -19.68 -3.00
CA ILE A 265 19.40 -18.73 -2.06
C ILE A 265 18.39 -19.51 -1.20
N LYS A 266 18.39 -19.25 0.10
CA LYS A 266 17.51 -19.90 1.09
C LYS A 266 16.91 -18.85 2.02
N HIS A 267 15.60 -18.86 2.14
CA HIS A 267 14.82 -18.06 3.09
C HIS A 267 13.67 -18.93 3.61
N GLY A 268 13.56 -19.11 4.93
CA GLY A 268 12.61 -20.08 5.50
C GLY A 268 12.67 -21.47 4.85
N ASN A 269 11.53 -21.92 4.32
CA ASN A 269 11.41 -23.17 3.56
C ASN A 269 11.68 -23.01 2.05
N GLU A 270 11.73 -21.78 1.56
CA GLU A 270 11.91 -21.47 0.15
C GLU A 270 13.37 -21.60 -0.28
N ARG A 271 13.55 -22.01 -1.54
CA ARG A 271 14.87 -22.16 -2.14
C ARG A 271 14.85 -21.77 -3.61
N TRP A 272 15.89 -21.05 -4.01
CA TRP A 272 16.22 -20.76 -5.40
C TRP A 272 17.57 -21.38 -5.72
N ARG A 273 17.61 -22.37 -6.60
CA ARG A 273 18.84 -22.92 -7.15
C ARG A 273 19.06 -22.27 -8.50
N ILE A 274 20.01 -21.34 -8.56
CA ILE A 274 20.25 -20.51 -9.74
C ILE A 274 21.52 -21.00 -10.42
N LYS A 275 21.38 -21.30 -11.71
CA LYS A 275 22.47 -21.57 -12.63
C LYS A 275 22.41 -20.55 -13.77
N VAL A 276 23.42 -19.70 -13.86
CA VAL A 276 23.57 -18.75 -14.96
C VAL A 276 24.45 -19.37 -16.04
N GLU A 277 23.91 -19.52 -17.23
CA GLU A 277 24.63 -19.98 -18.41
C GLU A 277 25.30 -18.79 -19.11
N GLY A 278 26.53 -19.01 -19.55
CA GLY A 278 27.38 -18.00 -20.20
C GLY A 278 27.34 -18.09 -21.72
#